data_AF-A0AAN9AA09-F1
#
_entry.id   AF-A0AAN9AA09-F1
#
_cell.length_a   1.000
_cell.length_b   1.000
_cell.length_c   1.000
_cell.angle_alpha   90.00
_cell.angle_beta   90.00
_cell.angle_gamma   90.00
#
_symmetry.space_group_name_H-M   'P 1'
#
loop_
_entity.id
_entity.type
_entity.pdbx_description
1 polymer ?
#
loop_
_entity_poly.entity_id
_entity_poly.type
_entity_poly.pdbx_seq_one_letter_code
_entity_poly.pdbx_strand_id
1 'polypeptide(L)'
;MSTVNTSGSFQCIEGADGEENYWSSNFSFPCRLYCKEPFINSNTETHCLNFTNVPEEFGVYGAAFTCAAMGSSLAVLESASELSQVPDSDSYFTSHIRNSNDQLVISPGDSNITCGGSCMPTSNEGCLTVSIDSSAMSDCTNSSMKALCRFPPICPSGYEEFRGLCYKLFCDSSYDFRKYLSKCNDEGSALFYPQSIEELEFVRTLLPNYGTAQGPTTQLAIGLNDVNGSWTGGGLYAPDSNITGMANTSDDSENWRIVNFTSTTMTPSRISSKADCTVCQYLARSGCWEPPPSPMGNMALLDNNFTMDFDSEVVYECYLGHFFEGDITLPSKSLTCIGQLGNWYADPPLSDCRPANVCLETLPPDDGYNVTITPESRFYNGTIDYACPPGQATEEGFVVQTLLCSYDNGSYSFLATDIAPCHGNISRYAQV
;
A
#
# COMPACT_ATOMS: atom_id res chain seq x y z
N MET A 1 30.06 1.17 10.01
CA MET A 1 31.05 0.42 9.20
C MET A 1 31.54 -0.76 10.04
N SER A 2 30.89 -1.92 9.93
CA SER A 2 31.42 -3.18 10.44
C SER A 2 32.37 -3.74 9.38
N THR A 3 33.65 -3.84 9.71
CA THR A 3 34.67 -4.41 8.82
C THR A 3 34.51 -5.93 8.78
N VAL A 4 34.43 -6.50 7.57
CA VAL A 4 34.60 -7.93 7.34
C VAL A 4 36.01 -8.31 7.81
N ASN A 5 36.12 -9.00 8.93
CA ASN A 5 37.39 -9.59 9.36
C ASN A 5 37.45 -11.01 8.80
N THR A 6 38.07 -11.19 7.64
CA THR A 6 38.59 -12.48 7.24
C THR A 6 39.83 -12.76 8.09
N SER A 7 39.73 -13.66 9.07
CA SER A 7 40.89 -14.05 9.88
C SER A 7 41.59 -15.24 9.25
N GLY A 8 42.85 -15.05 8.84
CA GLY A 8 43.81 -16.14 8.63
C GLY A 8 44.61 -16.40 9.90
N SER A 9 45.03 -17.63 10.15
CA SER A 9 45.88 -17.97 11.30
C SER A 9 47.37 -17.84 10.95
N PHE A 10 48.13 -17.12 11.76
CA PHE A 10 49.59 -17.19 11.76
C PHE A 10 50.04 -18.26 12.75
N GLN A 11 50.95 -19.13 12.34
CA GLN A 11 51.59 -20.08 13.26
C GLN A 11 52.89 -19.45 13.76
N CYS A 12 53.08 -19.39 15.08
CA CYS A 12 54.38 -19.06 15.66
C CYS A 12 55.26 -20.31 15.53
N ILE A 13 56.34 -20.20 14.76
CA ILE A 13 57.30 -21.29 14.54
C ILE A 13 58.46 -21.05 15.50
N GLU A 14 58.77 -22.07 16.33
CA GLU A 14 59.96 -22.01 17.17
C GLU A 14 61.22 -22.03 16.30
N GLY A 15 62.11 -21.06 16.55
CA GLY A 15 63.41 -21.00 15.90
C GLY A 15 64.28 -22.18 16.35
N ALA A 16 65.18 -22.65 15.48
CA ALA A 16 66.19 -23.62 15.90
C ALA A 16 67.14 -22.99 16.95
N ASP A 17 67.83 -23.81 17.74
CA ASP A 17 68.67 -23.38 18.87
C ASP A 17 69.49 -22.11 18.59
N GLY A 18 69.06 -20.98 19.19
CA GLY A 18 69.71 -19.68 19.07
C GLY A 18 69.04 -18.67 18.11
N GLU A 19 67.98 -19.06 17.40
CA GLU A 19 67.16 -18.15 16.60
C GLU A 19 65.88 -17.72 17.33
N GLU A 20 65.41 -16.50 17.07
CA GLU A 20 64.15 -16.00 17.59
C GLU A 20 62.96 -16.70 16.93
N ASN A 21 61.91 -16.97 17.71
CA ASN A 21 60.65 -17.46 17.17
C ASN A 21 60.10 -16.45 16.16
N TYR A 22 59.60 -16.95 15.03
CA TYR A 22 59.06 -16.10 13.97
C TYR A 22 57.66 -16.57 13.56
N TRP A 23 56.87 -15.62 13.05
CA TRP A 23 55.54 -15.92 12.53
C TRP A 23 55.65 -16.47 11.11
N SER A 24 54.91 -17.55 10.81
CA SER A 24 54.89 -18.16 9.49
C SER A 24 54.44 -17.16 8.42
N SER A 25 55.20 -17.01 7.33
CA SER A 25 54.83 -16.16 6.19
C SER A 25 53.76 -16.76 5.27
N ASN A 26 53.36 -18.01 5.52
CA ASN A 26 52.39 -18.73 4.70
C ASN A 26 50.98 -18.51 5.22
N PHE A 27 50.13 -17.99 4.33
CA PHE A 27 48.71 -17.80 4.58
C PHE A 27 47.99 -19.15 4.49
N SER A 28 47.43 -19.61 5.61
CA SER A 28 46.62 -20.84 5.65
C SER A 28 45.18 -20.50 5.25
N PHE A 29 44.80 -20.83 4.02
CA PHE A 29 43.41 -20.91 3.60
C PHE A 29 42.72 -22.13 4.22
N PRO A 30 41.40 -22.05 4.47
CA PRO A 30 40.48 -20.97 4.06
C PRO A 30 40.34 -19.84 5.09
N CYS A 31 40.14 -18.60 4.60
CA CYS A 31 39.59 -17.51 5.41
C CYS A 31 38.20 -17.94 5.88
N ARG A 32 38.03 -18.19 7.19
CA ARG A 32 36.71 -18.42 7.76
C ARG A 32 36.07 -17.06 8.07
N LEU A 33 34.80 -16.91 7.70
CA LEU A 33 34.02 -15.75 8.13
C LEU A 33 33.81 -15.89 9.64
N TYR A 34 34.22 -14.87 10.40
CA TYR A 34 33.94 -14.82 11.83
C TYR A 34 32.68 -14.01 12.09
N CYS A 35 31.62 -14.69 12.54
CA CYS A 35 30.38 -14.04 12.93
C CYS A 35 30.49 -13.48 14.34
N LYS A 36 30.26 -12.17 14.46
CA LYS A 36 30.15 -11.51 15.76
C LYS A 36 28.73 -11.73 16.29
N GLU A 37 28.61 -11.99 17.59
CA GLU A 37 27.32 -12.02 18.27
C GLU A 37 26.47 -10.78 17.91
N PRO A 38 25.15 -10.95 17.66
CA PRO A 38 24.36 -12.18 17.87
C PRO A 38 24.41 -13.20 16.71
N PHE A 39 25.20 -12.94 15.66
CA PHE A 39 25.21 -13.83 14.50
C PHE A 39 25.99 -15.12 14.73
N ILE A 40 25.52 -16.20 14.13
CA ILE A 40 26.17 -17.52 14.06
C ILE A 40 26.63 -17.82 12.63
N ASN A 41 27.63 -18.71 12.48
CA ASN A 41 28.09 -19.12 11.15
C ASN A 41 27.03 -19.97 10.45
N SER A 42 26.79 -19.72 9.16
CA SER A 42 26.01 -20.63 8.32
C SER A 42 26.71 -21.99 8.20
N ASN A 43 25.97 -23.04 7.85
CA ASN A 43 26.53 -24.39 7.66
C ASN A 43 27.56 -24.45 6.54
N THR A 44 27.49 -23.52 5.59
CA THR A 44 28.44 -23.35 4.48
C THR A 44 29.67 -22.53 4.87
N GLU A 45 29.68 -21.90 6.05
CA GLU A 45 30.70 -20.94 6.52
C GLU A 45 30.94 -19.76 5.56
N THR A 46 30.01 -19.48 4.62
CA THR A 46 30.12 -18.36 3.66
C THR A 46 29.48 -17.07 4.15
N HIS A 47 28.58 -17.16 5.12
CA HIS A 47 27.85 -16.04 5.69
C HIS A 47 27.45 -16.31 7.14
N CYS A 48 26.89 -15.28 7.76
CA CYS A 48 26.44 -15.24 9.13
C CYS A 48 24.92 -15.15 9.17
N LEU A 49 24.28 -15.88 10.06
CA LEU A 49 22.84 -15.87 10.27
C LEU A 49 22.50 -15.36 11.67
N ASN A 50 21.40 -14.62 11.79
CA ASN A 50 20.82 -14.24 13.07
C ASN A 50 19.31 -14.47 13.03
N PHE A 51 18.81 -15.23 13.99
CA PHE A 51 17.39 -15.50 14.19
C PHE A 51 16.88 -14.52 15.24
N THR A 52 16.10 -13.52 14.83
CA THR A 52 15.57 -12.55 15.80
C THR A 52 14.60 -13.23 16.75
N ASN A 53 14.44 -12.70 17.96
CA ASN A 53 13.59 -13.28 18.99
C ASN A 53 12.24 -12.55 19.13
N VAL A 54 12.05 -11.44 18.42
CA VAL A 54 10.86 -10.60 18.48
C VAL A 54 10.07 -10.74 17.16
N PRO A 55 8.76 -10.99 17.21
CA PRO A 55 7.91 -10.93 16.04
C PRO A 55 7.85 -9.54 15.41
N GLU A 56 7.72 -9.48 14.08
CA GLU A 56 7.83 -8.26 13.30
C GLU A 56 6.45 -7.68 13.04
N GLU A 57 6.08 -6.62 13.76
CA GLU A 57 4.74 -5.98 13.71
C GLU A 57 4.30 -5.63 12.28
N PHE A 58 5.24 -5.21 11.44
CA PHE A 58 5.00 -4.81 10.06
C PHE A 58 5.26 -5.92 9.03
N GLY A 59 5.32 -7.17 9.48
CA GLY A 59 5.58 -8.35 8.65
C GLY A 59 6.99 -8.35 8.04
N VAL A 60 7.12 -8.84 6.81
CA VAL A 60 8.41 -8.96 6.10
C VAL A 60 9.15 -7.62 5.96
N TYR A 61 8.40 -6.51 5.84
CA TYR A 61 8.98 -5.18 5.67
C TYR A 61 9.61 -4.70 6.98
N GLY A 62 8.95 -4.94 8.12
CA GLY A 62 9.54 -4.71 9.44
C GLY A 62 10.79 -5.56 9.66
N ALA A 63 10.70 -6.84 9.29
CA ALA A 63 11.82 -7.78 9.34
C ALA A 63 13.06 -7.29 8.58
N ALA A 64 12.86 -6.70 7.39
CA ALA A 64 13.93 -6.12 6.59
C ALA A 64 14.60 -4.92 7.30
N PHE A 65 13.83 -4.02 7.92
CA PHE A 65 14.38 -2.91 8.70
C PHE A 65 15.09 -3.38 9.97
N THR A 66 14.56 -4.40 10.65
CA THR A 66 15.20 -5.01 11.82
C THR A 66 16.58 -5.57 11.43
N CYS A 67 16.69 -6.28 10.31
CA CYS A 67 17.99 -6.76 9.82
C CYS A 67 18.92 -5.60 9.40
N ALA A 68 18.39 -4.59 8.70
CA ALA A 68 19.16 -3.43 8.27
C ALA A 68 19.77 -2.65 9.45
N ALA A 69 19.04 -2.51 10.55
CA ALA A 69 19.53 -1.88 11.78
C ALA A 69 20.75 -2.61 12.37
N MET A 70 20.92 -3.90 12.10
CA MET A 70 22.09 -4.70 12.47
C MET A 70 23.21 -4.66 11.41
N GLY A 71 23.05 -3.89 10.34
CA GLY A 71 23.99 -3.86 9.21
C GLY A 71 23.95 -5.14 8.37
N SER A 72 22.80 -5.81 8.34
CA SER A 72 22.53 -7.09 7.66
C SER A 72 21.31 -6.96 6.73
N SER A 73 21.05 -7.92 5.86
CA SER A 73 19.78 -7.99 5.11
C SER A 73 18.92 -9.13 5.63
N LEU A 74 17.66 -9.23 5.18
CA LEU A 74 16.95 -10.51 5.26
C LEU A 74 17.76 -11.59 4.52
N ALA A 75 17.72 -12.81 5.04
CA ALA A 75 18.51 -13.90 4.49
C ALA A 75 17.91 -14.45 3.21
N VAL A 76 18.80 -14.72 2.25
CA VAL A 76 18.55 -15.63 1.14
C VAL A 76 18.93 -17.02 1.63
N LEU A 77 18.08 -18.01 1.37
CA LEU A 77 18.35 -19.40 1.67
C LEU A 77 19.16 -19.96 0.51
N GLU A 78 20.41 -20.30 0.77
CA GLU A 78 21.31 -20.85 -0.24
C GLU A 78 21.21 -22.38 -0.27
N SER A 79 20.87 -23.02 0.85
CA SER A 79 20.82 -24.47 1.00
C SER A 79 19.73 -24.93 1.96
N ALA A 80 19.11 -26.08 1.68
CA ALA A 80 18.20 -26.74 2.63
C ALA A 80 18.88 -27.10 3.97
N SER A 81 20.21 -27.22 3.99
CA SER A 81 20.96 -27.48 5.23
C SER A 81 20.82 -26.34 6.25
N GLU A 82 20.57 -25.11 5.83
CA GLU A 82 20.42 -23.94 6.72
C GLU A 82 19.17 -24.02 7.59
N LEU A 83 18.16 -24.78 7.16
CA LEU A 83 16.93 -25.02 7.94
C LEU A 83 17.22 -25.71 9.29
N SER A 84 18.26 -26.56 9.34
CA SER A 84 18.68 -27.23 10.58
C SER A 84 19.22 -26.29 11.67
N GLN A 85 19.52 -25.03 11.33
CA GLN A 85 19.94 -24.02 12.29
C GLN A 85 18.77 -23.18 12.83
N VAL A 86 17.59 -23.30 12.23
CA VAL A 86 16.40 -22.54 12.65
C VAL A 86 15.96 -23.05 14.03
N PRO A 87 15.73 -22.15 15.01
CA PRO A 87 15.26 -22.55 16.33
C PRO A 87 13.92 -23.31 16.27
N ASP A 88 13.83 -24.38 17.08
CA ASP A 88 12.60 -25.15 17.28
C ASP A 88 11.43 -24.23 17.63
N SER A 89 10.25 -24.47 17.01
CA SER A 89 8.95 -23.81 17.25
C SER A 89 8.67 -22.43 16.63
N ASP A 90 9.62 -21.83 15.93
CA ASP A 90 9.44 -20.49 15.35
C ASP A 90 9.36 -20.49 13.81
N SER A 91 8.81 -19.40 13.25
CA SER A 91 8.79 -19.12 11.82
C SER A 91 9.42 -17.76 11.51
N TYR A 92 10.23 -17.72 10.47
CA TYR A 92 11.06 -16.56 10.13
C TYR A 92 10.81 -16.12 8.69
N PHE A 93 10.68 -14.81 8.49
CA PHE A 93 10.73 -14.20 7.17
C PHE A 93 12.12 -14.32 6.56
N THR A 94 12.14 -14.49 5.24
CA THR A 94 13.33 -14.49 4.40
C THR A 94 13.24 -13.39 3.35
N SER A 95 14.29 -13.19 2.56
CA SER A 95 14.30 -12.16 1.53
C SER A 95 13.52 -12.55 0.27
N HIS A 96 12.87 -13.72 0.20
CA HIS A 96 12.15 -14.15 -1.00
C HIS A 96 10.70 -13.65 -0.92
N ILE A 97 10.43 -12.63 -1.74
CA ILE A 97 9.10 -12.03 -1.88
C ILE A 97 8.65 -12.07 -3.33
N ARG A 98 7.34 -12.12 -3.50
CA ARG A 98 6.62 -12.05 -4.76
C ARG A 98 6.71 -10.65 -5.37
N ASN A 99 6.89 -10.58 -6.69
CA ASN A 99 6.67 -9.37 -7.49
C ASN A 99 5.28 -9.36 -8.14
N SER A 100 4.93 -8.28 -8.86
CA SER A 100 3.63 -8.18 -9.55
C SER A 100 3.34 -9.29 -10.58
N ASN A 101 4.35 -10.06 -11.01
CA ASN A 101 4.22 -11.15 -11.97
C ASN A 101 4.07 -12.54 -11.31
N ASP A 102 3.76 -12.60 -10.01
CA ASP A 102 3.68 -13.85 -9.25
C ASP A 102 4.98 -14.67 -9.25
N GLN A 103 6.12 -13.98 -9.27
CA GLN A 103 7.45 -14.59 -9.22
C GLN A 103 8.23 -14.11 -8.00
N LEU A 104 9.04 -14.99 -7.43
CA LEU A 104 10.00 -14.60 -6.40
C LEU A 104 11.10 -13.74 -7.03
N VAL A 105 11.39 -12.59 -6.45
CA VAL A 105 12.44 -11.67 -6.95
C VAL A 105 13.83 -12.30 -6.84
N ILE A 106 14.08 -12.99 -5.73
CA ILE A 106 15.25 -13.84 -5.54
C ILE A 106 14.73 -15.27 -5.45
N SER A 107 15.28 -16.17 -6.26
CA SER A 107 14.98 -17.61 -6.16
C SER A 107 15.79 -18.25 -5.03
N PRO A 108 15.23 -19.22 -4.29
CA PRO A 108 16.00 -20.03 -3.36
C PRO A 108 17.16 -20.73 -4.08
N GLY A 109 18.33 -20.81 -3.44
CA GLY A 109 19.55 -21.35 -4.05
C GLY A 109 19.53 -22.87 -4.29
N ASP A 110 18.68 -23.59 -3.56
CA ASP A 110 18.61 -25.06 -3.56
C ASP A 110 17.19 -25.52 -3.91
N SER A 111 17.08 -26.36 -4.94
CA SER A 111 15.83 -26.97 -5.37
C SER A 111 15.21 -27.92 -4.33
N ASN A 112 15.98 -28.31 -3.31
CA ASN A 112 15.53 -29.13 -2.19
C ASN A 112 14.92 -28.31 -1.04
N ILE A 113 14.88 -26.98 -1.16
CA ILE A 113 14.00 -26.15 -0.31
C ILE A 113 12.58 -26.48 -0.76
N THR A 114 12.06 -27.54 -0.16
CA THR A 114 10.74 -28.07 -0.44
C THR A 114 9.76 -27.28 0.40
N CYS A 115 9.01 -26.39 -0.26
CA CYS A 115 7.82 -25.89 0.37
C CYS A 115 6.91 -27.09 0.69
N GLY A 116 6.16 -27.07 1.79
CA GLY A 116 5.14 -28.10 2.07
C GLY A 116 4.05 -28.27 0.99
N GLY A 117 4.16 -27.54 -0.13
CA GLY A 117 3.37 -27.53 -1.35
C GLY A 117 4.18 -26.94 -2.52
N SER A 118 3.54 -26.20 -3.44
CA SER A 118 4.27 -25.42 -4.46
C SER A 118 4.90 -24.19 -3.84
N CYS A 119 6.20 -23.92 -4.07
CA CYS A 119 6.83 -22.62 -3.78
C CYS A 119 6.38 -21.53 -4.76
N MET A 120 5.13 -21.62 -5.23
CA MET A 120 4.52 -20.64 -6.10
C MET A 120 3.75 -19.68 -5.20
N PRO A 121 4.08 -18.38 -5.24
CA PRO A 121 3.30 -17.40 -4.52
C PRO A 121 1.83 -17.43 -4.98
N THR A 122 0.93 -17.12 -4.07
CA THR A 122 -0.49 -16.88 -4.39
C THR A 122 -0.82 -15.39 -4.17
N SER A 123 -2.06 -14.99 -4.48
CA SER A 123 -2.52 -13.61 -4.23
C SER A 123 -2.40 -13.20 -2.76
N ASN A 124 -2.49 -14.16 -1.83
CA ASN A 124 -2.50 -13.88 -0.40
C ASN A 124 -1.23 -14.36 0.32
N GLU A 125 -0.38 -15.14 -0.36
CA GLU A 125 0.84 -15.72 0.19
C GLU A 125 2.02 -15.37 -0.72
N GLY A 126 2.59 -14.19 -0.50
CA GLY A 126 3.66 -13.62 -1.31
C GLY A 126 5.07 -13.80 -0.73
N CYS A 127 5.20 -14.26 0.50
CA CYS A 127 6.49 -14.30 1.20
C CYS A 127 6.90 -15.71 1.57
N LEU A 128 8.14 -16.09 1.26
CA LEU A 128 8.69 -17.36 1.73
C LEU A 128 9.15 -17.23 3.17
N THR A 129 8.63 -18.12 4.01
CA THR A 129 8.97 -18.22 5.42
C THR A 129 9.60 -19.57 5.71
N VAL A 130 10.40 -19.65 6.77
CA VAL A 130 11.09 -20.87 7.18
C VAL A 130 10.89 -21.21 8.64
N SER A 131 10.89 -22.51 8.91
CA SER A 131 10.93 -23.16 10.21
C SER A 131 11.94 -24.31 10.15
N ILE A 132 12.21 -24.98 11.27
CA ILE A 132 13.27 -26.00 11.39
C ILE A 132 13.23 -27.12 10.34
N ASP A 133 12.03 -27.51 9.89
CA ASP A 133 11.85 -28.60 8.93
C ASP A 133 11.00 -28.24 7.71
N SER A 134 10.60 -26.97 7.57
CA SER A 134 9.74 -26.58 6.45
C SER A 134 9.94 -25.15 6.01
N SER A 135 9.75 -24.93 4.71
CA SER A 135 9.46 -23.63 4.15
C SER A 135 8.02 -23.58 3.66
N ALA A 136 7.44 -22.39 3.68
CA ALA A 136 6.07 -22.18 3.20
C ALA A 136 5.93 -20.77 2.63
N MET A 137 5.08 -20.64 1.60
CA MET A 137 4.56 -19.33 1.25
C MET A 137 3.59 -18.89 2.34
N SER A 138 3.63 -17.62 2.69
CA SER A 138 2.82 -17.05 3.76
C SER A 138 2.48 -15.61 3.46
N ASP A 139 1.49 -15.11 4.19
CA ASP A 139 1.14 -13.70 4.19
C ASP A 139 2.33 -12.85 4.65
N CYS A 140 2.75 -11.93 3.77
CA CYS A 140 3.83 -10.99 4.01
C CYS A 140 3.59 -10.03 5.17
N THR A 141 2.33 -9.90 5.60
CA THR A 141 1.90 -9.01 6.69
C THR A 141 1.75 -9.71 8.04
N ASN A 142 2.05 -11.02 8.11
CA ASN A 142 1.93 -11.79 9.35
C ASN A 142 2.85 -11.26 10.46
N SER A 143 2.24 -10.63 11.46
CA SER A 143 2.95 -9.99 12.58
C SER A 143 3.44 -10.94 13.67
N SER A 144 3.15 -12.24 13.55
CA SER A 144 3.61 -13.26 14.50
C SER A 144 4.97 -13.87 14.11
N MET A 145 5.46 -13.56 12.92
CA MET A 145 6.70 -14.11 12.39
C MET A 145 7.92 -13.26 12.75
N LYS A 146 9.07 -13.91 12.87
CA LYS A 146 10.36 -13.29 13.23
C LYS A 146 11.18 -13.02 11.96
N ALA A 147 12.38 -12.45 12.10
CA ALA A 147 13.29 -12.18 10.99
C ALA A 147 14.49 -13.13 10.99
N LEU A 148 14.81 -13.70 9.82
CA LEU A 148 16.09 -14.36 9.60
C LEU A 148 17.02 -13.38 8.86
N CYS A 149 18.03 -12.90 9.55
CA CYS A 149 18.98 -11.92 9.04
C CYS A 149 20.29 -12.57 8.58
N ARG A 150 20.90 -12.01 7.53
CA ARG A 150 22.16 -12.48 6.94
C ARG A 150 23.21 -11.39 6.84
N PHE A 151 24.43 -11.72 7.25
CA PHE A 151 25.61 -10.88 7.08
C PHE A 151 26.72 -11.63 6.30
N PRO A 152 27.38 -11.03 5.30
CA PRO A 152 27.14 -9.69 4.76
C PRO A 152 25.76 -9.58 4.09
N PRO A 153 25.17 -8.37 4.01
CA PRO A 153 23.92 -8.15 3.29
C PRO A 153 24.00 -8.62 1.84
N ILE A 154 22.85 -8.97 1.27
CA ILE A 154 22.72 -9.34 -0.15
C ILE A 154 21.55 -8.63 -0.79
N CYS A 155 21.77 -8.20 -2.03
CA CYS A 155 20.77 -7.52 -2.84
C CYS A 155 20.43 -8.32 -4.10
N PRO A 156 19.18 -8.18 -4.61
CA PRO A 156 18.83 -8.70 -5.93
C PRO A 156 19.74 -8.12 -7.03
N SER A 157 19.78 -8.81 -8.17
CA SER A 157 20.56 -8.33 -9.32
C SER A 157 20.14 -6.93 -9.76
N GLY A 158 21.12 -6.05 -9.94
CA GLY A 158 20.91 -4.65 -10.35
C GLY A 158 20.53 -3.69 -9.22
N TYR A 159 20.47 -4.16 -7.98
CA TYR A 159 20.34 -3.31 -6.79
C TYR A 159 21.70 -3.10 -6.14
N GLU A 160 21.92 -1.91 -5.61
CA GLU A 160 23.10 -1.52 -4.85
C GLU A 160 22.78 -1.53 -3.34
N GLU A 161 23.72 -2.03 -2.54
CA GLU A 161 23.57 -2.18 -1.09
C GLU A 161 23.95 -0.90 -0.35
N PHE A 162 23.13 -0.52 0.63
CA PHE A 162 23.50 0.47 1.63
C PHE A 162 22.83 0.18 2.97
N ARG A 163 23.67 -0.10 3.99
CA ARG A 163 23.25 -0.36 5.37
C ARG A 163 22.22 -1.49 5.49
N GLY A 164 22.40 -2.56 4.73
CA GLY A 164 21.55 -3.74 4.78
C GLY A 164 20.29 -3.67 3.91
N LEU A 165 20.04 -2.53 3.26
CA LEU A 165 18.94 -2.32 2.32
C LEU A 165 19.46 -2.20 0.89
N CYS A 166 18.57 -2.39 -0.07
CA CYS A 166 18.93 -2.49 -1.48
C CYS A 166 18.15 -1.46 -2.31
N TYR A 167 18.86 -0.75 -3.18
CA TYR A 167 18.32 0.38 -3.94
C TYR A 167 18.62 0.26 -5.42
N LYS A 168 17.67 0.66 -6.27
CA LYS A 168 17.84 0.68 -7.71
C LYS A 168 17.24 1.93 -8.33
N LEU A 169 18.03 2.63 -9.15
CA LEU A 169 17.58 3.82 -9.87
C LEU A 169 16.76 3.43 -11.09
N PHE A 170 15.67 4.16 -11.34
CA PHE A 170 14.85 4.08 -12.54
C PHE A 170 14.54 5.48 -13.06
N CYS A 171 14.67 5.72 -14.36
CA CYS A 171 14.48 7.04 -14.95
C CYS A 171 13.52 7.00 -16.14
N ASP A 172 12.40 7.73 -16.02
CA ASP A 172 11.44 7.99 -17.09
C ASP A 172 10.67 9.27 -16.76
N SER A 173 10.97 10.36 -17.45
CA SER A 173 10.39 11.68 -17.16
C SER A 173 8.91 11.82 -17.52
N SER A 174 8.32 10.80 -18.14
CA SER A 174 6.89 10.77 -18.45
C SER A 174 6.03 10.29 -17.28
N TYR A 175 6.65 9.73 -16.23
CA TYR A 175 5.96 9.05 -15.13
C TYR A 175 5.62 10.01 -13.98
N ASP A 176 4.48 9.71 -13.36
CA ASP A 176 4.05 10.29 -12.09
C ASP A 176 4.36 9.31 -10.93
N PHE A 177 4.01 9.69 -9.70
CA PHE A 177 4.27 8.85 -8.52
C PHE A 177 3.63 7.48 -8.62
N ARG A 178 2.38 7.38 -9.12
CA ARG A 178 1.67 6.10 -9.23
C ARG A 178 2.36 5.16 -10.21
N LYS A 179 2.79 5.68 -11.37
CA LYS A 179 3.57 4.89 -12.34
C LYS A 179 4.93 4.47 -11.80
N TYR A 180 5.62 5.34 -11.07
CA TYR A 180 6.88 4.96 -10.44
C TYR A 180 6.69 3.89 -9.36
N LEU A 181 5.66 3.99 -8.52
CA LEU A 181 5.36 2.96 -7.52
C LEU A 181 5.01 1.64 -8.20
N SER A 182 4.17 1.66 -9.25
CA SER A 182 3.89 0.48 -10.08
C SER A 182 5.18 -0.15 -10.59
N LYS A 183 6.11 0.67 -11.11
CA LYS A 183 7.37 0.17 -11.65
C LYS A 183 8.26 -0.47 -10.59
N CYS A 184 8.31 0.10 -9.38
CA CYS A 184 9.02 -0.52 -8.26
C CYS A 184 8.32 -1.81 -7.81
N ASN A 185 6.99 -1.82 -7.76
CA ASN A 185 6.19 -2.98 -7.37
C ASN A 185 6.41 -4.17 -8.34
N ASP A 186 6.63 -3.90 -9.63
CA ASP A 186 7.01 -4.92 -10.62
C ASP A 186 8.33 -5.62 -10.30
N GLU A 187 9.18 -5.00 -9.50
CA GLU A 187 10.44 -5.55 -9.02
C GLU A 187 10.37 -6.01 -7.55
N GLY A 188 9.16 -6.16 -6.98
CA GLY A 188 8.96 -6.50 -5.57
C GLY A 188 9.54 -5.44 -4.63
N SER A 189 9.50 -4.18 -5.05
CA SER A 189 10.06 -3.04 -4.33
C SER A 189 8.99 -1.96 -4.16
N ALA A 190 9.27 -0.94 -3.35
CA ALA A 190 8.48 0.28 -3.30
C ALA A 190 9.36 1.50 -3.59
N LEU A 191 8.78 2.69 -3.57
CA LEU A 191 9.56 3.91 -3.72
C LEU A 191 10.49 4.06 -2.52
N PHE A 192 11.67 4.61 -2.78
CA PHE A 192 12.65 4.92 -1.77
C PHE A 192 12.07 5.86 -0.71
N TYR A 193 12.15 5.47 0.56
CA TYR A 193 11.68 6.28 1.69
C TYR A 193 12.88 6.73 2.53
N PRO A 194 13.37 7.97 2.36
CA PRO A 194 14.56 8.42 3.07
C PRO A 194 14.33 8.47 4.58
N GLN A 195 15.22 7.84 5.34
CA GLN A 195 15.23 7.91 6.80
C GLN A 195 16.32 8.82 7.35
N SER A 196 17.40 9.05 6.60
CA SER A 196 18.46 10.00 6.97
C SER A 196 19.09 10.71 5.78
N ILE A 197 19.81 11.80 6.05
CA ILE A 197 20.57 12.52 5.01
C ILE A 197 21.60 11.59 4.36
N GLU A 198 22.27 10.72 5.10
CA GLU A 198 23.29 9.83 4.54
C GLU A 198 22.70 8.86 3.50
N GLU A 199 21.46 8.45 3.68
CA GLU A 199 20.74 7.59 2.74
C GLU A 199 20.38 8.36 1.46
N LEU A 200 19.94 9.62 1.59
CA LEU A 200 19.77 10.52 0.44
C LEU A 200 21.08 10.75 -0.32
N GLU A 201 22.18 10.93 0.40
CA GLU A 201 23.51 11.09 -0.20
C GLU A 201 24.01 9.80 -0.85
N PHE A 202 23.70 8.63 -0.31
CA PHE A 202 23.99 7.36 -0.97
C PHE A 202 23.21 7.26 -2.30
N VAL A 203 21.91 7.50 -2.28
CA VAL A 203 21.05 7.38 -3.48
C VAL A 203 21.52 8.30 -4.61
N ARG A 204 22.13 9.45 -4.29
CA ARG A 204 22.79 10.33 -5.29
C ARG A 204 23.91 9.67 -6.05
N THR A 205 24.69 8.83 -5.37
CA THR A 205 25.83 8.15 -5.97
C THR A 205 25.41 7.13 -7.03
N LEU A 206 24.11 6.80 -7.11
CA LEU A 206 23.55 5.90 -8.13
C LEU A 206 23.35 6.59 -9.49
N LEU A 207 23.21 7.93 -9.53
CA LEU A 207 22.97 8.67 -10.77
C LEU A 207 24.12 8.61 -11.78
N PRO A 208 25.41 8.82 -11.40
CA PRO A 208 26.51 8.81 -12.36
C PRO A 208 26.70 7.46 -13.06
N ASN A 209 26.27 6.37 -12.41
CA ASN A 209 26.34 5.01 -12.95
C ASN A 209 25.30 4.76 -14.04
N TYR A 210 24.33 5.66 -14.23
CA TYR A 210 23.24 5.52 -15.19
C TYR A 210 23.40 6.49 -16.37
N GLY A 211 24.27 6.11 -17.31
CA GLY A 211 24.28 6.57 -18.71
C GLY A 211 23.96 8.05 -19.00
N THR A 212 24.84 8.97 -18.61
CA THR A 212 25.20 10.24 -19.30
C THR A 212 24.16 11.00 -20.16
N ALA A 213 22.89 11.12 -19.75
CA ALA A 213 21.91 11.95 -20.48
C ALA A 213 21.11 12.94 -19.62
N GLN A 214 21.07 12.77 -18.30
CA GLN A 214 20.38 13.70 -17.42
C GLN A 214 21.38 14.61 -16.71
N GLY A 215 21.27 15.91 -16.99
CA GLY A 215 22.16 16.93 -16.44
C GLY A 215 21.96 17.16 -14.93
N PRO A 216 22.64 18.15 -14.34
CA PRO A 216 22.67 18.38 -12.89
C PRO A 216 21.30 18.67 -12.24
N THR A 217 20.21 18.84 -12.99
CA THR A 217 18.90 19.24 -12.45
C THR A 217 17.91 18.09 -12.24
N THR A 218 18.37 16.84 -12.21
CA THR A 218 17.49 15.66 -12.07
C THR A 218 16.59 15.75 -10.83
N GLN A 219 15.29 15.55 -11.05
CA GLN A 219 14.26 15.44 -10.04
C GLN A 219 13.96 13.96 -9.73
N LEU A 220 13.91 13.60 -8.45
CA LEU A 220 13.59 12.25 -7.99
C LEU A 220 12.23 12.23 -7.28
N ALA A 221 11.29 11.43 -7.78
CA ALA A 221 10.11 11.05 -7.00
C ALA A 221 10.51 10.05 -5.91
N ILE A 222 10.06 10.27 -4.67
CA ILE A 222 10.34 9.39 -3.52
C ILE A 222 9.06 8.97 -2.80
N GLY A 223 9.14 7.95 -1.95
CA GLY A 223 7.99 7.45 -1.19
C GLY A 223 7.55 8.36 -0.04
N LEU A 224 8.35 9.37 0.35
CA LEU A 224 8.06 10.26 1.47
C LEU A 224 6.80 11.10 1.22
N ASN A 225 5.80 10.92 2.09
CA ASN A 225 4.54 11.62 2.05
C ASN A 225 3.89 11.77 3.44
N ASP A 226 2.98 12.72 3.59
CA ASP A 226 2.21 13.00 4.81
C ASP A 226 0.69 12.96 4.60
N VAL A 227 0.21 12.17 3.64
CA VAL A 227 -1.23 12.02 3.32
C VAL A 227 -2.08 11.73 4.56
N ASN A 228 -1.54 10.97 5.52
CA ASN A 228 -2.21 10.62 6.78
C ASN A 228 -1.84 11.54 7.96
N GLY A 229 -1.28 12.73 7.69
CA GLY A 229 -0.81 13.69 8.70
C GLY A 229 0.49 13.29 9.39
N SER A 230 1.24 12.33 8.85
CA SER A 230 2.50 11.83 9.42
C SER A 230 3.47 11.36 8.34
N TRP A 231 4.76 11.62 8.56
CA TRP A 231 5.90 11.19 7.73
C TRP A 231 6.38 9.76 8.03
N THR A 232 5.60 8.94 8.74
CA THR A 232 6.05 7.61 9.17
C THR A 232 5.58 6.48 8.27
N GLY A 233 4.76 6.77 7.25
CA GLY A 233 4.17 5.75 6.37
C GLY A 233 3.40 4.68 7.16
N GLY A 234 2.56 5.11 8.10
CA GLY A 234 1.82 4.19 8.98
C GLY A 234 2.66 3.57 10.11
N GLY A 235 3.78 4.20 10.47
CA GLY A 235 4.67 3.74 11.55
C GLY A 235 5.82 2.84 11.09
N LEU A 236 5.84 2.41 9.82
CA LEU A 236 6.89 1.56 9.27
C LEU A 236 8.25 2.29 9.18
N TYR A 237 8.23 3.60 8.90
CA TYR A 237 9.42 4.41 8.73
C TYR A 237 9.59 5.39 9.89
N ALA A 238 10.85 5.70 10.22
CA ALA A 238 11.19 6.68 11.24
C ALA A 238 12.19 7.72 10.69
N PRO A 239 11.77 8.59 9.75
CA PRO A 239 12.66 9.61 9.22
C PRO A 239 13.16 10.56 10.30
N ASP A 240 14.44 10.91 10.22
CA ASP A 240 15.05 11.84 11.17
C ASP A 240 14.51 13.28 11.04
N SER A 241 14.85 14.12 12.02
CA SER A 241 14.39 15.51 12.06
C SER A 241 14.86 16.36 10.87
N ASN A 242 15.96 15.98 10.22
CA ASN A 242 16.44 16.70 9.04
C ASN A 242 15.58 16.36 7.82
N ILE A 243 15.27 15.08 7.63
CA ILE A 243 14.35 14.62 6.57
C ILE A 243 12.99 15.28 6.76
N THR A 244 12.39 15.17 7.95
CA THR A 244 11.08 15.78 8.21
C THR A 244 11.15 17.31 8.14
N GLY A 245 12.25 17.91 8.56
CA GLY A 245 12.48 19.34 8.46
C GLY A 245 12.55 19.85 7.02
N MET A 246 13.14 19.07 6.11
CA MET A 246 13.16 19.35 4.67
C MET A 246 11.82 19.10 4.00
N ALA A 247 11.07 18.09 4.46
CA ALA A 247 9.76 17.75 3.91
C ALA A 247 8.64 18.70 4.38
N ASN A 248 8.74 19.28 5.56
CA ASN A 248 7.69 20.13 6.13
C ASN A 248 7.45 21.39 5.29
N THR A 249 6.26 21.50 4.72
CA THR A 249 5.73 22.71 4.08
C THR A 249 4.22 22.80 4.32
N SER A 250 3.62 23.96 4.05
CA SER A 250 2.31 24.37 4.56
C SER A 250 1.14 24.24 3.56
N ASP A 251 1.16 23.28 2.62
CA ASP A 251 0.09 23.11 1.64
C ASP A 251 -0.57 21.72 1.78
N ASP A 252 -1.84 21.72 2.22
CA ASP A 252 -2.65 20.51 2.47
C ASP A 252 -2.91 19.67 1.20
N SER A 253 -2.66 20.22 0.01
CA SER A 253 -2.87 19.53 -1.27
C SER A 253 -1.61 18.86 -1.84
N GLU A 254 -0.44 19.13 -1.24
CA GLU A 254 0.86 18.71 -1.76
C GLU A 254 1.55 17.73 -0.79
N ASN A 255 0.95 16.55 -0.62
CA ASN A 255 1.39 15.59 0.38
C ASN A 255 2.64 14.77 0.00
N TRP A 256 3.13 14.82 -1.25
CA TRP A 256 4.25 14.00 -1.73
C TRP A 256 5.51 14.83 -1.94
N ARG A 257 6.69 14.18 -2.01
CA ARG A 257 7.97 14.89 -2.14
C ARG A 257 8.75 14.49 -3.38
N ILE A 258 9.24 15.50 -4.09
CA ILE A 258 10.25 15.36 -5.13
C ILE A 258 11.56 15.93 -4.58
N VAL A 259 12.64 15.15 -4.64
CA VAL A 259 13.98 15.61 -4.26
C VAL A 259 14.68 16.19 -5.48
N ASN A 260 15.19 17.41 -5.36
CA ASN A 260 16.11 17.97 -6.34
C ASN A 260 17.55 17.61 -5.99
N PHE A 261 18.20 16.86 -6.89
CA PHE A 261 19.53 16.32 -6.63
C PHE A 261 20.65 17.37 -6.60
N THR A 262 20.50 18.55 -7.24
CA THR A 262 21.55 19.59 -7.15
C THR A 262 21.59 20.28 -5.80
N SER A 263 20.46 20.34 -5.09
CA SER A 263 20.30 21.27 -3.97
C SER A 263 19.89 20.60 -2.66
N THR A 264 19.74 19.27 -2.61
CA THR A 264 19.18 18.53 -1.45
C THR A 264 17.80 19.05 -1.05
N THR A 265 17.12 19.82 -1.89
CA THR A 265 15.83 20.38 -1.51
C THR A 265 14.74 19.38 -1.83
N MET A 266 13.75 19.31 -0.95
CA MET A 266 12.50 18.62 -1.19
C MET A 266 11.47 19.65 -1.62
N THR A 267 10.81 19.38 -2.74
CA THR A 267 9.71 20.18 -3.25
C THR A 267 8.41 19.45 -2.94
N PRO A 268 7.41 20.14 -2.35
CA PRO A 268 6.07 19.59 -2.21
C PRO A 268 5.46 19.28 -3.57
N SER A 269 4.62 18.26 -3.64
CA SER A 269 4.11 17.74 -4.90
C SER A 269 2.79 17.02 -4.72
N ARG A 270 2.06 16.89 -5.82
CA ARG A 270 0.84 16.09 -5.92
C ARG A 270 1.19 14.69 -6.41
N ILE A 271 0.31 13.72 -6.19
CA ILE A 271 0.48 12.37 -6.71
C ILE A 271 0.60 12.33 -8.25
N SER A 272 -0.03 13.29 -8.94
CA SER A 272 0.03 13.48 -10.39
C SER A 272 1.28 14.22 -10.87
N SER A 273 2.12 14.72 -9.97
CA SER A 273 3.37 15.40 -10.33
C SER A 273 4.34 14.41 -10.97
N LYS A 274 5.12 14.90 -11.93
CA LYS A 274 6.14 14.13 -12.64
C LYS A 274 7.53 14.46 -12.11
N ALA A 275 8.43 13.50 -12.20
CA ALA A 275 9.85 13.67 -11.92
C ALA A 275 10.67 13.05 -13.07
N ASP A 276 11.99 13.22 -13.06
CA ASP A 276 12.86 12.64 -14.09
C ASP A 276 13.18 11.16 -13.81
N CYS A 277 13.30 10.83 -12.52
CA CYS A 277 13.64 9.50 -12.03
C CYS A 277 12.92 9.18 -10.71
N THR A 278 13.06 7.92 -10.28
CA THR A 278 12.75 7.40 -8.95
C THR A 278 13.84 6.42 -8.52
N VAL A 279 13.89 6.09 -7.23
CA VAL A 279 14.68 4.97 -6.72
C VAL A 279 13.73 3.98 -6.07
N CYS A 280 13.87 2.72 -6.45
CA CYS A 280 13.15 1.61 -5.85
C CYS A 280 13.96 1.04 -4.69
N GLN A 281 13.30 0.82 -3.56
CA GLN A 281 13.86 0.18 -2.37
C GLN A 281 13.27 -1.22 -2.26
N TYR A 282 14.13 -2.24 -2.31
CA TYR A 282 13.72 -3.63 -2.16
C TYR A 282 13.25 -3.92 -0.75
N LEU A 283 12.26 -4.81 -0.62
CA LEU A 283 11.62 -5.13 0.67
C LEU A 283 11.07 -3.88 1.37
N ALA A 284 10.59 -2.92 0.58
CA ALA A 284 9.75 -1.84 1.05
C ALA A 284 8.28 -2.14 0.74
N ARG A 285 7.38 -1.55 1.52
CA ARG A 285 5.95 -1.81 1.44
C ARG A 285 5.34 -1.17 0.20
N SER A 286 4.86 -1.97 -0.74
CA SER A 286 4.23 -1.48 -1.99
C SER A 286 2.70 -1.54 -1.97
N GLY A 287 2.09 -2.44 -1.19
CA GLY A 287 0.64 -2.56 -1.00
C GLY A 287 0.09 -1.72 0.17
N CYS A 288 -1.22 -1.79 0.34
CA CYS A 288 -1.96 -1.18 1.43
C CYS A 288 -1.72 -1.96 2.73
N TRP A 289 -1.82 -1.28 3.87
CA TRP A 289 -1.55 -1.90 5.19
C TRP A 289 -2.66 -1.69 6.21
N GLU A 290 -3.60 -0.80 5.94
CA GLU A 290 -4.85 -0.74 6.70
C GLU A 290 -5.99 -1.09 5.77
N PRO A 291 -7.02 -1.80 6.23
CA PRO A 291 -8.20 -2.04 5.43
C PRO A 291 -8.78 -0.72 4.90
N PRO A 292 -9.52 -0.77 3.78
CA PRO A 292 -10.17 0.42 3.25
C PRO A 292 -11.07 1.04 4.32
N PRO A 293 -11.26 2.38 4.29
CA PRO A 293 -12.06 3.08 5.29
C PRO A 293 -13.43 2.43 5.50
N SER A 294 -13.91 2.35 6.74
CA SER A 294 -15.26 1.83 6.96
C SER A 294 -16.30 2.70 6.25
N PRO A 295 -17.40 2.13 5.71
CA PRO A 295 -18.47 2.89 5.08
C PRO A 295 -18.97 4.02 5.99
N MET A 296 -19.10 5.23 5.43
CA MET A 296 -19.58 6.41 6.14
C MET A 296 -21.08 6.64 5.87
N GLY A 297 -21.61 7.83 6.17
CA GLY A 297 -23.06 8.09 6.15
C GLY A 297 -23.76 7.66 4.86
N ASN A 298 -24.78 6.80 5.00
CA ASN A 298 -25.66 6.31 3.94
C ASN A 298 -24.97 5.60 2.76
N MET A 299 -23.91 4.84 3.02
CA MET A 299 -23.24 4.03 2.00
C MET A 299 -22.88 2.62 2.49
N ALA A 300 -22.62 1.72 1.57
CA ALA A 300 -22.07 0.40 1.83
C ALA A 300 -20.86 0.10 0.93
N LEU A 301 -19.94 -0.72 1.44
CA LEU A 301 -18.88 -1.33 0.64
C LEU A 301 -19.47 -2.51 -0.13
N LEU A 302 -19.33 -2.52 -1.46
CA LEU A 302 -19.97 -3.52 -2.33
C LEU A 302 -19.32 -4.91 -2.22
N ASP A 303 -17.99 -4.95 -2.08
CA ASP A 303 -17.23 -6.18 -1.96
C ASP A 303 -16.35 -6.14 -0.71
N ASN A 304 -16.61 -7.07 0.19
CA ASN A 304 -15.82 -7.25 1.41
C ASN A 304 -14.60 -8.15 1.19
N ASN A 305 -14.43 -8.74 0.01
CA ASN A 305 -13.33 -9.63 -0.34
C ASN A 305 -12.25 -8.89 -1.15
N PHE A 306 -11.81 -7.74 -0.64
CA PHE A 306 -10.74 -6.95 -1.24
C PHE A 306 -9.36 -7.56 -0.95
N THR A 307 -8.40 -7.30 -1.83
CA THR A 307 -6.99 -7.55 -1.56
C THR A 307 -6.29 -6.24 -1.21
N MET A 308 -5.18 -6.35 -0.50
CA MET A 308 -4.36 -5.21 -0.07
C MET A 308 -3.20 -4.94 -1.05
N ASP A 309 -3.24 -5.58 -2.22
CA ASP A 309 -2.24 -5.41 -3.27
C ASP A 309 -2.31 -4.01 -3.88
N PHE A 310 -1.17 -3.52 -4.38
CA PHE A 310 -1.12 -2.27 -5.12
C PHE A 310 -2.07 -2.31 -6.33
N ASP A 311 -2.75 -1.19 -6.59
CA ASP A 311 -3.74 -1.02 -7.66
C ASP A 311 -5.06 -1.80 -7.48
N SER A 312 -5.23 -2.52 -6.36
CA SER A 312 -6.54 -3.09 -6.01
C SER A 312 -7.58 -2.00 -5.79
N GLU A 313 -8.82 -2.26 -6.23
CA GLU A 313 -9.92 -1.32 -6.13
C GLU A 313 -11.04 -1.85 -5.23
N VAL A 314 -11.66 -0.94 -4.49
CA VAL A 314 -12.88 -1.18 -3.71
C VAL A 314 -13.92 -0.15 -4.08
N VAL A 315 -15.20 -0.56 -4.08
CA VAL A 315 -16.30 0.30 -4.53
C VAL A 315 -17.29 0.51 -3.40
N TYR A 316 -17.57 1.77 -3.09
CA TYR A 316 -18.63 2.20 -2.19
C TYR A 316 -19.84 2.60 -3.00
N GLU A 317 -21.02 2.16 -2.57
CA GLU A 317 -22.30 2.51 -3.17
C GLU A 317 -23.16 3.23 -2.13
N CYS A 318 -23.75 4.34 -2.53
CA CYS A 318 -24.72 5.06 -1.70
C CYS A 318 -26.04 4.29 -1.64
N TYR A 319 -26.73 4.35 -0.50
CA TYR A 319 -28.08 3.84 -0.41
C TYR A 319 -29.04 4.61 -1.32
N LEU A 320 -30.15 3.98 -1.70
CA LEU A 320 -31.16 4.58 -2.57
C LEU A 320 -31.55 5.99 -2.10
N GLY A 321 -31.64 6.91 -3.06
CA GLY A 321 -31.91 8.33 -2.81
C GLY A 321 -30.73 9.17 -2.30
N HIS A 322 -29.57 8.55 -2.05
CA HIS A 322 -28.37 9.24 -1.61
C HIS A 322 -27.27 9.13 -2.66
N PHE A 323 -26.40 10.14 -2.72
CA PHE A 323 -25.33 10.24 -3.69
C PHE A 323 -24.12 10.94 -3.11
N PHE A 324 -22.93 10.67 -3.64
CA PHE A 324 -21.71 11.36 -3.22
C PHE A 324 -21.84 12.85 -3.48
N GLU A 325 -21.59 13.66 -2.46
CA GLU A 325 -21.73 15.13 -2.51
C GLU A 325 -23.14 15.64 -2.87
N GLY A 326 -24.14 14.76 -2.94
CA GLY A 326 -25.48 15.06 -3.42
C GLY A 326 -25.61 15.15 -4.95
N ASP A 327 -24.61 14.67 -5.71
CA ASP A 327 -24.65 14.64 -7.17
C ASP A 327 -25.27 13.32 -7.66
N ILE A 328 -26.47 13.40 -8.27
CA ILE A 328 -27.20 12.23 -8.78
C ILE A 328 -26.43 11.40 -9.82
N THR A 329 -25.35 11.94 -10.40
CA THR A 329 -24.49 11.23 -11.34
C THR A 329 -23.43 10.35 -10.67
N LEU A 330 -23.28 10.45 -9.35
CA LEU A 330 -22.28 9.74 -8.54
C LEU A 330 -22.94 8.83 -7.49
N PRO A 331 -23.62 7.73 -7.90
CA PRO A 331 -24.21 6.77 -6.97
C PRO A 331 -23.17 5.86 -6.29
N SER A 332 -21.99 5.75 -6.89
CA SER A 332 -20.89 4.93 -6.38
C SER A 332 -19.55 5.64 -6.55
N LYS A 333 -18.56 5.21 -5.78
CA LYS A 333 -17.20 5.75 -5.80
C LYS A 333 -16.19 4.64 -5.53
N SER A 334 -15.12 4.59 -6.33
CA SER A 334 -14.02 3.66 -6.12
C SER A 334 -12.88 4.31 -5.35
N LEU A 335 -12.26 3.53 -4.47
CA LEU A 335 -10.96 3.81 -3.87
C LEU A 335 -9.96 2.82 -4.45
N THR A 336 -8.76 3.30 -4.75
CA THR A 336 -7.66 2.47 -5.22
C THR A 336 -6.58 2.38 -4.16
N CYS A 337 -6.03 1.18 -3.96
CA CYS A 337 -4.86 0.98 -3.15
C CYS A 337 -3.62 1.55 -3.85
N ILE A 338 -3.07 2.64 -3.32
CA ILE A 338 -1.81 3.25 -3.77
C ILE A 338 -0.65 2.94 -2.82
N GLY A 339 -0.86 2.01 -1.88
CA GLY A 339 0.16 1.50 -0.97
C GLY A 339 0.97 2.59 -0.28
N GLN A 340 2.30 2.57 -0.44
CA GLN A 340 3.22 3.50 0.23
C GLN A 340 2.83 4.99 0.09
N LEU A 341 2.17 5.35 -1.01
CA LEU A 341 1.82 6.73 -1.35
C LEU A 341 0.61 7.29 -0.61
N GLY A 342 -0.02 6.55 0.30
CA GLY A 342 -1.18 7.04 1.05
C GLY A 342 -2.25 5.99 1.30
N ASN A 343 -1.89 4.71 1.30
CA ASN A 343 -2.78 3.58 1.54
C ASN A 343 -3.93 3.56 0.51
N TRP A 344 -5.18 3.83 0.93
CA TRP A 344 -6.34 3.89 0.04
C TRP A 344 -6.63 5.32 -0.41
N TYR A 345 -6.69 5.53 -1.72
CA TYR A 345 -6.82 6.87 -2.31
C TYR A 345 -8.01 6.98 -3.25
N ALA A 346 -8.68 8.12 -3.18
CA ALA A 346 -9.66 8.59 -4.15
C ALA A 346 -9.53 10.10 -4.31
N ASP A 347 -9.75 10.58 -5.54
CA ASP A 347 -9.83 12.01 -5.85
C ASP A 347 -11.17 12.31 -6.54
N PRO A 348 -12.08 13.09 -5.94
CA PRO A 348 -11.95 13.69 -4.60
C PRO A 348 -11.94 12.64 -3.48
N PRO A 349 -11.55 12.98 -2.23
CA PRO A 349 -11.60 12.06 -1.09
C PRO A 349 -12.99 11.46 -0.86
N LEU A 350 -13.06 10.29 -0.21
CA LEU A 350 -14.33 9.68 0.17
C LEU A 350 -15.13 10.64 1.07
N SER A 351 -16.41 10.85 0.78
CA SER A 351 -17.30 11.78 1.48
C SER A 351 -18.66 11.14 1.75
N ASP A 352 -19.43 11.67 2.71
CA ASP A 352 -20.76 11.13 3.04
C ASP A 352 -21.71 11.20 1.84
N CYS A 353 -22.55 10.17 1.70
CA CYS A 353 -23.65 10.18 0.74
C CYS A 353 -24.78 11.06 1.29
N ARG A 354 -25.17 12.07 0.51
CA ARG A 354 -26.20 13.05 0.86
C ARG A 354 -27.47 12.81 0.05
N PRO A 355 -28.65 13.09 0.62
CA PRO A 355 -29.89 13.04 -0.16
C PRO A 355 -29.83 14.07 -1.29
N ALA A 356 -30.28 13.67 -2.48
CA ALA A 356 -30.31 14.52 -3.66
C ALA A 356 -31.72 14.55 -4.28
N ASN A 357 -32.07 15.66 -4.92
CA ASN A 357 -33.33 15.76 -5.65
C ASN A 357 -33.30 14.82 -6.85
N VAL A 358 -34.05 13.72 -6.77
CA VAL A 358 -34.02 12.65 -7.77
C VAL A 358 -35.27 12.67 -8.66
N CYS A 359 -36.43 13.05 -8.12
CA CYS A 359 -37.65 13.19 -8.92
C CYS A 359 -37.74 14.60 -9.51
N LEU A 360 -37.01 14.79 -10.62
CA LEU A 360 -36.87 16.05 -11.33
C LEU A 360 -37.85 16.22 -12.49
N GLU A 361 -38.69 15.21 -12.73
CA GLU A 361 -39.69 15.28 -13.79
C GLU A 361 -40.70 16.41 -13.60
N THR A 362 -41.30 16.82 -14.71
CA THR A 362 -42.40 17.78 -14.70
C THR A 362 -43.61 17.11 -14.08
N LEU A 363 -44.10 17.70 -12.98
CA LEU A 363 -45.29 17.22 -12.29
C LEU A 363 -46.54 17.36 -13.17
N PRO A 364 -47.56 16.52 -12.97
CA PRO A 364 -48.87 16.70 -13.60
C PRO A 364 -49.40 18.13 -13.37
N PRO A 365 -50.04 18.75 -14.38
CA PRO A 365 -50.57 20.11 -14.29
C PRO A 365 -51.56 20.24 -13.13
N ASP A 366 -51.63 21.45 -12.57
CA ASP A 366 -52.41 21.77 -11.37
C ASP A 366 -53.91 21.97 -11.64
N ASP A 367 -54.47 21.33 -12.68
CA ASP A 367 -55.80 21.51 -13.31
C ASP A 367 -56.99 21.55 -12.32
N GLY A 368 -57.07 22.61 -11.52
CA GLY A 368 -58.03 22.78 -10.43
C GLY A 368 -57.63 22.12 -9.09
N TYR A 369 -56.40 21.67 -8.89
CA TYR A 369 -55.95 21.07 -7.62
C TYR A 369 -55.27 22.07 -6.69
N ASN A 370 -55.39 21.86 -5.38
CA ASN A 370 -54.48 22.47 -4.41
C ASN A 370 -53.28 21.52 -4.21
N VAL A 371 -52.17 21.80 -4.91
CA VAL A 371 -50.94 20.99 -4.84
C VAL A 371 -50.03 21.51 -3.74
N THR A 372 -49.58 20.61 -2.86
CA THR A 372 -48.61 20.93 -1.80
C THR A 372 -47.27 20.29 -2.12
N ILE A 373 -46.27 21.11 -2.44
CA ILE A 373 -44.89 20.68 -2.72
C ILE A 373 -43.98 21.28 -1.66
N THR A 374 -43.24 20.43 -0.96
CA THR A 374 -42.18 20.87 -0.04
C THR A 374 -40.80 20.59 -0.67
N PRO A 375 -39.71 21.17 -0.15
CA PRO A 375 -38.36 20.81 -0.58
C PRO A 375 -38.10 19.31 -0.51
N GLU A 376 -38.71 18.62 0.47
CA GLU A 376 -38.53 17.19 0.71
C GLU A 376 -39.26 16.30 -0.29
N SER A 377 -40.29 16.84 -0.96
CA SER A 377 -41.11 16.11 -1.94
C SER A 377 -40.30 15.52 -3.11
N ARG A 378 -39.12 16.07 -3.41
CA ARG A 378 -38.29 15.65 -4.55
C ARG A 378 -37.17 14.67 -4.19
N PHE A 379 -36.98 14.37 -2.91
CA PHE A 379 -36.09 13.29 -2.48
C PHE A 379 -36.77 11.94 -2.67
N TYR A 380 -35.98 10.87 -2.68
CA TYR A 380 -36.51 9.50 -2.63
C TYR A 380 -37.41 9.32 -1.39
N ASN A 381 -38.56 8.67 -1.58
CA ASN A 381 -39.68 8.59 -0.63
C ASN A 381 -40.35 9.92 -0.27
N GLY A 382 -40.01 11.01 -0.95
CA GLY A 382 -40.73 12.27 -0.88
C GLY A 382 -42.12 12.14 -1.48
N THR A 383 -43.08 12.87 -0.91
CA THR A 383 -44.48 12.81 -1.36
C THR A 383 -44.98 14.18 -1.84
N ILE A 384 -45.90 14.17 -2.80
CA ILE A 384 -46.63 15.36 -3.25
C ILE A 384 -48.11 15.06 -3.12
N ASP A 385 -48.83 15.94 -2.42
CA ASP A 385 -50.27 15.81 -2.23
C ASP A 385 -51.04 16.72 -3.19
N TYR A 386 -51.95 16.12 -3.93
CA TYR A 386 -52.93 16.75 -4.80
C TYR A 386 -54.30 16.73 -4.10
N ALA A 387 -54.72 17.86 -3.55
CA ALA A 387 -56.01 17.98 -2.88
C ALA A 387 -57.08 18.54 -3.83
N CYS A 388 -58.23 17.88 -3.88
CA CYS A 388 -59.39 18.39 -4.60
C CYS A 388 -59.93 19.69 -3.98
N PRO A 389 -60.50 20.61 -4.77
CA PRO A 389 -61.18 21.78 -4.22
C PRO A 389 -62.29 21.40 -3.24
N PRO A 390 -62.62 22.28 -2.29
CA PRO A 390 -63.73 22.04 -1.36
C PRO A 390 -65.01 21.65 -2.10
N GLY A 391 -65.60 20.50 -1.73
CA GLY A 391 -66.82 19.98 -2.35
C GLY A 391 -66.60 19.05 -3.54
N GLN A 392 -65.35 18.70 -3.86
CA GLN A 392 -64.99 17.76 -4.92
C GLN A 392 -64.22 16.55 -4.37
N ALA A 393 -64.27 15.43 -5.11
CA ALA A 393 -63.48 14.22 -4.88
C ALA A 393 -63.26 13.51 -6.23
N THR A 394 -62.32 12.56 -6.28
CA THR A 394 -62.18 11.66 -7.44
C THR A 394 -63.42 10.77 -7.61
N GLU A 395 -63.54 10.06 -8.73
CA GLU A 395 -64.61 9.06 -8.92
C GLU A 395 -64.61 7.96 -7.85
N GLU A 396 -63.43 7.65 -7.30
CA GLU A 396 -63.24 6.68 -6.21
C GLU A 396 -63.46 7.29 -4.81
N GLY A 397 -63.82 8.58 -4.73
CA GLY A 397 -64.13 9.27 -3.48
C GLY A 397 -62.91 9.83 -2.74
N PHE A 398 -61.72 9.81 -3.34
CA PHE A 398 -60.53 10.39 -2.72
C PHE A 398 -60.56 11.92 -2.81
N VAL A 399 -60.35 12.58 -1.67
CA VAL A 399 -60.22 14.04 -1.57
C VAL A 399 -58.78 14.53 -1.69
N VAL A 400 -57.82 13.62 -1.45
CA VAL A 400 -56.38 13.85 -1.58
C VAL A 400 -55.78 12.64 -2.28
N GLN A 401 -54.93 12.88 -3.27
CA GLN A 401 -54.12 11.88 -3.95
C GLN A 401 -52.65 12.18 -3.67
N THR A 402 -51.86 11.16 -3.37
CA THR A 402 -50.45 11.32 -3.02
C THR A 402 -49.57 10.64 -4.05
N LEU A 403 -48.67 11.41 -4.67
CA LEU A 403 -47.58 10.88 -5.50
C LEU A 403 -46.38 10.56 -4.62
N LEU A 404 -45.75 9.40 -4.85
CA LEU A 404 -44.55 8.97 -4.13
C LEU A 404 -43.35 8.97 -5.08
N CYS A 405 -42.31 9.75 -4.77
CA CYS A 405 -41.03 9.67 -5.46
C CYS A 405 -40.36 8.32 -5.15
N SER A 406 -40.24 7.46 -6.14
CA SER A 406 -39.68 6.12 -6.00
C SER A 406 -38.62 5.84 -7.06
N TYR A 407 -37.95 4.70 -6.93
CA TYR A 407 -37.04 4.16 -7.93
C TYR A 407 -37.70 2.94 -8.59
N ASP A 408 -38.03 3.04 -9.87
CA ASP A 408 -38.63 1.95 -10.65
C ASP A 408 -37.97 1.84 -12.03
N ASN A 409 -37.80 0.61 -12.52
CA ASN A 409 -37.21 0.29 -13.82
C ASN A 409 -35.90 1.05 -14.17
N GLY A 410 -35.06 1.31 -13.16
CA GLY A 410 -33.77 1.96 -13.34
C GLY A 410 -33.79 3.50 -13.26
N SER A 411 -34.94 4.14 -13.02
CA SER A 411 -35.05 5.60 -12.91
C SER A 411 -35.86 6.04 -11.70
N TYR A 412 -35.60 7.28 -11.25
CA TYR A 412 -36.40 7.92 -10.21
C TYR A 412 -37.56 8.70 -10.83
N SER A 413 -38.77 8.42 -10.39
CA SER A 413 -40.00 9.11 -10.82
C SER A 413 -41.07 9.06 -9.73
N PHE A 414 -42.06 9.93 -9.85
CA PHE A 414 -43.27 9.85 -9.05
C PHE A 414 -44.12 8.68 -9.53
N LEU A 415 -44.36 7.72 -8.64
CA LEU A 415 -45.33 6.65 -8.88
C LEU A 415 -46.73 7.25 -8.92
N ALA A 416 -47.47 6.88 -9.96
CA ALA A 416 -48.73 7.42 -10.46
C ALA A 416 -48.56 8.55 -11.51
N THR A 417 -48.45 8.13 -12.76
CA THR A 417 -48.53 8.99 -13.95
C THR A 417 -49.89 9.66 -14.13
N ASP A 418 -50.96 9.16 -13.49
CA ASP A 418 -52.33 9.63 -13.69
C ASP A 418 -52.98 10.04 -12.37
N ILE A 419 -52.90 11.33 -12.02
CA ILE A 419 -53.75 11.93 -10.99
C ILE A 419 -55.19 11.93 -11.52
N ALA A 420 -56.09 11.19 -10.85
CA ALA A 420 -57.48 11.07 -11.28
C ALA A 420 -58.24 12.40 -11.10
N PRO A 421 -59.03 12.87 -12.09
CA PRO A 421 -59.73 14.16 -12.06
C PRO A 421 -60.65 14.34 -10.85
N CYS A 422 -60.71 15.56 -10.29
CA CYS A 422 -61.71 15.93 -9.28
C CYS A 422 -63.07 16.21 -9.93
N HIS A 423 -64.14 15.71 -9.32
CA HIS A 423 -65.52 15.92 -9.77
C HIS A 423 -66.36 16.64 -8.70
N GLY A 424 -67.16 17.62 -9.14
CA GLY A 424 -68.07 18.37 -8.28
C GLY A 424 -69.37 17.63 -7.98
N ASN A 425 -69.33 16.60 -7.12
CA ASN A 425 -70.49 16.10 -6.35
C ASN A 425 -70.09 14.96 -5.39
N ILE A 426 -69.58 15.31 -4.21
CA ILE A 426 -69.31 14.32 -3.14
C ILE A 426 -70.61 13.58 -2.71
N SER A 427 -71.77 14.19 -2.93
CA SER A 427 -73.10 13.69 -2.53
C SER A 427 -73.59 12.44 -3.27
N ARG A 428 -72.89 11.97 -4.32
CA ARG A 428 -73.25 10.74 -5.04
C ARG A 428 -72.38 9.52 -4.76
N TYR A 429 -71.22 9.67 -4.12
CA TYR A 429 -70.21 8.62 -4.03
C TYR A 429 -69.92 8.13 -2.60
N ALA A 430 -70.49 8.76 -1.57
CA ALA A 430 -70.46 8.26 -0.20
C ALA A 430 -71.55 7.18 0.05
N GLN A 431 -71.49 6.06 -0.69
CA GLN A 431 -72.19 4.81 -0.33
C GLN A 431 -71.41 3.60 -0.87
N VAL A 432 -70.33 3.21 -0.18
CA VAL A 432 -70.00 1.82 0.19
C VAL A 432 -69.24 1.86 1.51
#